data_AF-A0A1X7ABM2-F1
#
_entry.id   AF-A0A1X7ABM2-F1
#
_cell.length_a   1.000
_cell.length_b   1.000
_cell.length_c   1.000
_cell.angle_alpha   90.00
_cell.angle_beta   90.00
_cell.angle_gamma   90.00
#
_symmetry.space_group_name_H-M   'P 1'
#
loop_
_entity.id
_entity.type
_entity.pdbx_description
1 polymer ?
#
loop_
_entity_poly.entity_id
_entity_poly.type
_entity_poly.pdbx_seq_one_letter_code
_entity_poly.pdbx_strand_id
1 'polypeptide(L)'
;MTKPNPFRYFKTSREIIRLAVMLYVRFPLSLRNVEGLLHERGIDVSHEAVRYRWHRFGPMFASEIPKRRIEGMKSSRWRWHLDEMFVKINGEQRYLWRAVDHEGEVLESFVTKTRDKKAALKFLKKAMRKHCCAEVFVTDLLRSYGAALKEIGTARRQESGRWLNNRAENSHLPFRRREREMLRFRRMRSLQKFAAVHASVYNHFNQERRLSTRTNFKLNRAAALAEWRGFGAA
;
A
#
# COMPACT_ATOMS: atom_id res chain seq x y z
N MET A 1 20.18 -20.64 -12.00
CA MET A 1 19.44 -21.32 -10.92
C MET A 1 17.97 -20.94 -11.05
N THR A 2 17.09 -21.89 -11.41
CA THR A 2 15.64 -21.67 -11.48
C THR A 2 15.11 -21.35 -10.08
N LYS A 3 14.30 -20.29 -9.94
CA LYS A 3 13.73 -19.94 -8.64
C LYS A 3 12.77 -21.05 -8.21
N PRO A 4 12.80 -21.50 -6.95
CA PRO A 4 11.87 -22.52 -6.49
C PRO A 4 10.44 -21.99 -6.54
N ASN A 5 9.52 -22.78 -7.10
CA ASN A 5 8.12 -22.41 -7.23
C ASN A 5 7.52 -22.04 -5.85
N PRO A 6 7.06 -20.80 -5.66
CA PRO A 6 6.62 -20.32 -4.35
C PRO A 6 5.33 -21.00 -3.86
N PHE A 7 4.58 -21.62 -4.77
CA PHE A 7 3.34 -22.35 -4.51
C PHE A 7 3.54 -23.86 -4.31
N ARG A 8 4.79 -24.34 -4.28
CA ARG A 8 5.07 -25.74 -3.96
C ARG A 8 4.50 -26.07 -2.57
N TYR A 9 3.91 -27.27 -2.45
CA TYR A 9 3.27 -27.81 -1.23
C TYR A 9 1.87 -27.29 -0.88
N PHE A 10 1.24 -26.46 -1.71
CA PHE A 10 -0.16 -26.09 -1.52
C PHE A 10 -1.08 -27.04 -2.29
N LYS A 11 -2.09 -27.61 -1.61
CA LYS A 11 -3.14 -28.43 -2.23
C LYS A 11 -4.12 -27.61 -3.08
N THR A 12 -4.26 -26.33 -2.76
CA THR A 12 -5.16 -25.40 -3.46
C THR A 12 -4.47 -24.78 -4.67
N SER A 13 -5.23 -24.53 -5.76
CA SER A 13 -4.70 -23.91 -6.97
C SER A 13 -4.10 -22.52 -6.71
N ARG A 14 -3.10 -22.15 -7.52
CA ARG A 14 -2.41 -20.84 -7.45
C ARG A 14 -3.39 -19.68 -7.64
N GLU A 15 -4.38 -19.89 -8.50
CA GLU A 15 -5.43 -18.91 -8.81
C GLU A 15 -6.29 -18.59 -7.59
N ILE A 16 -6.71 -19.61 -6.84
CA ILE A 16 -7.47 -19.44 -5.60
C ILE A 16 -6.62 -18.74 -4.54
N ILE A 17 -5.33 -19.08 -4.43
CA ILE A 17 -4.43 -18.40 -3.47
C ILE A 17 -4.32 -16.91 -3.82
N ARG A 18 -4.10 -16.57 -5.10
CA ARG A 18 -4.07 -15.18 -5.58
C ARG A 18 -5.40 -14.48 -5.33
N LEU A 19 -6.52 -15.15 -5.58
CA LEU A 19 -7.87 -14.62 -5.34
C LEU A 19 -8.08 -14.33 -3.85
N ALA A 20 -7.76 -15.26 -2.96
CA ALA A 20 -7.90 -15.11 -1.52
C ALA A 20 -7.07 -13.93 -0.99
N VAL A 21 -5.81 -13.82 -1.42
CA VAL A 21 -4.94 -12.69 -1.05
C VAL A 21 -5.48 -11.37 -1.61
N MET A 22 -5.95 -11.35 -2.86
CA MET A 22 -6.55 -10.16 -3.46
C MET A 22 -7.79 -9.71 -2.68
N LEU A 23 -8.71 -10.65 -2.41
CA LEU A 23 -9.95 -10.37 -1.71
C LEU A 23 -9.67 -9.76 -0.34
N TYR A 24 -8.74 -10.39 0.39
CA TYR A 24 -8.34 -9.91 1.70
C TYR A 24 -7.65 -8.55 1.67
N VAL A 25 -6.72 -8.28 0.74
CA VAL A 25 -5.98 -7.00 0.77
C VAL A 25 -6.80 -5.86 0.20
N ARG A 26 -7.48 -6.09 -0.92
CA ARG A 26 -8.13 -5.05 -1.73
C ARG A 26 -9.45 -4.58 -1.13
N PHE A 27 -10.27 -5.49 -0.60
CA PHE A 27 -11.62 -5.18 -0.16
C PHE A 27 -11.71 -5.13 1.36
N PRO A 28 -12.68 -4.36 1.92
CA PRO A 28 -12.96 -4.31 3.36
C PRO A 28 -13.56 -5.62 3.91
N LEU A 29 -12.85 -6.74 3.75
CA LEU A 29 -13.27 -8.07 4.18
C LEU A 29 -12.44 -8.54 5.39
N SER A 30 -13.10 -9.18 6.35
CA SER A 30 -12.41 -9.95 7.40
C SER A 30 -11.85 -11.25 6.81
N LEU A 31 -10.92 -11.90 7.52
CA LEU A 31 -10.42 -13.23 7.10
C LEU A 31 -11.56 -14.27 7.02
N ARG A 32 -12.56 -14.17 7.91
CA ARG A 32 -13.74 -15.04 7.93
C ARG A 32 -14.70 -14.76 6.78
N ASN A 33 -14.82 -13.49 6.37
CA ASN A 33 -15.62 -13.13 5.19
C ASN A 33 -15.00 -13.74 3.92
N VAL A 34 -13.66 -13.74 3.81
CA VAL A 34 -12.97 -14.36 2.67
C VAL A 34 -13.14 -15.88 2.67
N GLU A 35 -13.09 -16.52 3.85
CA GLU A 35 -13.43 -17.95 4.01
C GLU A 35 -14.86 -18.23 3.53
N GLY A 36 -15.86 -17.48 4.00
CA GLY A 36 -17.25 -17.64 3.56
C GLY A 36 -17.44 -17.48 2.04
N LEU A 37 -16.85 -16.44 1.44
CA LEU A 37 -16.92 -16.20 -0.01
C LEU A 37 -16.24 -17.27 -0.85
N LEU A 38 -15.23 -17.96 -0.31
CA LEU A 38 -14.60 -19.10 -0.97
C LEU A 38 -15.45 -20.36 -0.79
N HIS A 39 -16.03 -20.55 0.39
CA HIS A 39 -16.92 -21.67 0.68
C HIS A 39 -18.17 -21.66 -0.20
N GLU A 40 -18.79 -20.49 -0.44
CA GLU A 40 -19.90 -20.32 -1.39
C GLU A 40 -19.56 -20.80 -2.82
N ARG A 41 -18.28 -20.85 -3.18
CA ARG A 41 -17.79 -21.33 -4.48
C ARG A 41 -17.32 -22.79 -4.45
N GLY A 42 -17.64 -23.53 -3.39
CA GLY A 42 -17.21 -24.92 -3.19
C GLY A 42 -15.73 -25.08 -2.82
N ILE A 43 -15.07 -24.01 -2.37
CA ILE A 43 -13.65 -24.03 -2.01
C ILE A 43 -13.52 -24.05 -0.49
N ASP A 44 -13.15 -25.22 0.07
CA ASP A 44 -12.94 -25.38 1.50
C ASP A 44 -11.55 -24.86 1.94
N VAL A 45 -11.53 -23.72 2.61
CA VAL A 45 -10.31 -23.05 3.11
C VAL A 45 -10.64 -22.30 4.39
N SER A 46 -9.96 -22.64 5.49
CA SER A 46 -10.10 -21.91 6.76
C SER A 46 -9.52 -20.49 6.72
N HIS A 47 -10.05 -19.57 7.54
CA HIS A 47 -9.49 -18.22 7.69
C HIS A 47 -8.01 -18.21 8.11
N GLU A 48 -7.53 -19.20 8.87
CA GLU A 48 -6.10 -19.33 9.22
C GLU A 48 -5.25 -19.68 8.00
N ALA A 49 -5.77 -20.48 7.06
CA ALA A 49 -5.10 -20.72 5.78
C ALA A 49 -5.05 -19.44 4.93
N VAL A 50 -6.13 -18.64 4.88
CA VAL A 50 -6.13 -17.32 4.23
C VAL A 50 -5.09 -16.40 4.87
N ARG A 51 -5.02 -16.36 6.20
CA ARG A 51 -4.05 -15.56 6.96
C ARG A 51 -2.61 -15.96 6.65
N TYR A 52 -2.32 -17.26 6.63
CA TYR A 52 -1.01 -17.80 6.30
C TYR A 52 -0.62 -17.43 4.86
N ARG A 53 -1.53 -17.62 3.89
CA ARG A 53 -1.31 -17.27 2.48
C ARG A 53 -1.05 -15.79 2.31
N TRP A 54 -1.86 -14.92 2.91
CA TRP A 54 -1.64 -13.48 2.94
C TRP A 54 -0.24 -13.13 3.48
N HIS A 55 0.13 -13.70 4.63
CA HIS A 55 1.44 -13.42 5.21
C HIS A 55 2.59 -13.90 4.32
N ARG A 56 2.47 -15.04 3.65
CA ARG A 56 3.53 -15.58 2.80
C ARG A 56 3.61 -14.85 1.45
N PHE A 57 2.48 -14.73 0.74
CA PHE A 57 2.42 -14.28 -0.64
C PHE A 57 2.20 -12.77 -0.80
N GLY A 58 1.60 -12.10 0.18
CA GLY A 58 1.33 -10.65 0.10
C GLY A 58 2.57 -9.82 -0.25
N PRO A 59 3.69 -9.94 0.48
CA PRO A 59 4.93 -9.23 0.15
C PRO A 59 5.53 -9.61 -1.20
N MET A 60 5.38 -10.88 -1.60
CA MET A 60 5.89 -11.37 -2.88
C MET A 60 5.15 -10.67 -4.02
N PHE A 61 3.82 -10.70 -4.02
CA PHE A 61 2.99 -10.00 -5.01
C PHE A 61 3.25 -8.49 -4.99
N ALA A 62 3.34 -7.88 -3.81
CA ALA A 62 3.67 -6.46 -3.67
C ALA A 62 5.04 -6.08 -4.21
N SER A 63 6.01 -7.00 -4.25
CA SER A 63 7.33 -6.75 -4.82
C SER A 63 7.37 -6.90 -6.35
N GLU A 64 6.42 -7.63 -6.94
CA GLU A 64 6.29 -7.81 -8.38
C GLU A 64 5.53 -6.65 -9.03
N ILE A 65 4.55 -6.06 -8.34
CA ILE A 65 3.75 -4.92 -8.84
C ILE A 65 4.64 -3.72 -9.27
N PRO A 66 5.52 -3.15 -8.41
CA PRO A 66 6.35 -2.02 -8.81
C PRO A 66 7.32 -2.35 -9.93
N LYS A 67 7.85 -3.59 -10.00
CA LYS A 67 8.83 -3.96 -11.04
C LYS A 67 8.23 -3.86 -12.44
N ARG A 68 7.01 -4.36 -12.62
CA ARG A 68 6.31 -4.27 -13.91
C ARG A 68 5.83 -2.86 -14.24
N ARG A 69 5.63 -2.03 -13.22
CA ARG A 69 5.12 -0.65 -13.38
C ARG A 69 6.22 0.39 -13.64
N ILE A 70 7.40 0.21 -13.03
CA ILE A 70 8.57 1.08 -13.23
C ILE A 70 9.04 1.06 -14.70
N GLU A 71 8.78 -0.03 -15.42
CA GLU A 71 9.05 -0.13 -16.87
C GLU A 71 8.13 0.75 -17.73
N GLY A 72 6.95 1.16 -17.23
CA GLY A 72 5.95 1.90 -18.01
C GLY A 72 5.62 3.33 -17.53
N MET A 73 5.86 3.68 -16.26
CA MET A 73 5.42 4.97 -15.71
C MET A 73 6.44 5.52 -14.70
N LYS A 74 7.07 6.65 -15.05
CA LYS A 74 7.72 7.51 -14.06
C LYS A 74 6.60 8.12 -13.23
N SER A 75 6.37 7.60 -12.02
CA SER A 75 5.60 8.30 -11.00
C SER A 75 6.01 9.76 -11.01
N SER A 76 5.03 10.64 -11.15
CA SER A 76 5.21 12.06 -11.41
C SER A 76 6.04 12.71 -10.32
N ARG A 77 7.30 12.98 -10.66
CA ARG A 77 8.35 13.48 -9.76
C ARG A 77 8.07 14.87 -9.21
N TRP A 78 7.05 15.53 -9.75
CA TRP A 78 6.83 16.95 -9.53
C TRP A 78 6.36 17.28 -8.11
N ARG A 79 5.40 16.53 -7.54
CA ARG A 79 4.81 16.90 -6.25
C ARG A 79 4.44 15.69 -5.41
N TRP A 80 4.96 15.65 -4.18
CA TRP A 80 4.63 14.63 -3.17
C TRP A 80 3.86 15.26 -2.03
N HIS A 81 2.78 14.61 -1.63
CA HIS A 81 2.00 14.92 -0.45
C HIS A 81 2.39 13.95 0.66
N LEU A 82 2.87 14.49 1.77
CA LEU A 82 3.31 13.76 2.94
C LEU A 82 2.35 14.06 4.09
N ASP A 83 1.88 13.00 4.74
CA ASP A 83 1.00 13.13 5.88
C ASP A 83 1.20 11.93 6.81
N GLU A 84 0.77 12.09 8.05
CA GLU A 84 0.77 11.03 9.03
C GLU A 84 -0.61 10.83 9.65
N MET A 85 -0.90 9.59 10.01
CA MET A 85 -2.13 9.25 10.71
C MET A 85 -1.86 8.44 11.96
N PHE A 86 -2.66 8.72 12.99
CA PHE A 86 -2.67 7.95 14.23
C PHE A 86 -3.29 6.57 13.99
N VAL A 87 -2.61 5.55 14.49
CA VAL A 87 -3.06 4.15 14.48
C VAL A 87 -2.90 3.58 15.88
N LYS A 88 -3.91 2.85 16.38
CA LYS A 88 -3.88 2.26 17.73
C LYS A 88 -3.46 0.79 17.64
N ILE A 89 -2.40 0.42 18.36
CA ILE A 89 -1.91 -0.96 18.44
C ILE A 89 -1.85 -1.36 19.92
N ASN A 90 -2.68 -2.32 20.33
CA ASN A 90 -2.82 -2.78 21.73
C ASN A 90 -2.98 -1.61 22.74
N GLY A 91 -3.81 -0.62 22.40
CA GLY A 91 -4.04 0.55 23.27
C GLY A 91 -3.01 1.67 23.13
N GLU A 92 -1.79 1.39 22.65
CA GLU A 92 -0.78 2.43 22.40
C GLU A 92 -1.00 3.15 21.06
N GLN A 93 -0.83 4.46 21.07
CA GLN A 93 -0.83 5.27 19.85
C GLN A 93 0.50 5.11 19.11
N ARG A 94 0.41 4.90 17.79
CA ARG A 94 1.52 4.82 16.85
C ARG A 94 1.21 5.70 15.65
N TYR A 95 2.22 5.93 14.81
CA TYR A 95 2.11 6.81 13.66
C TYR A 95 2.37 6.02 12.37
N LEU A 96 1.46 6.14 11.41
CA LEU A 96 1.66 5.69 10.04
C LEU A 96 1.92 6.92 9.16
N TRP A 97 3.14 7.04 8.66
CA TRP A 97 3.57 8.03 7.69
C TRP A 97 3.25 7.53 6.28
N ARG A 98 2.77 8.43 5.43
CA ARG A 98 2.44 8.13 4.03
C ARG A 98 2.94 9.20 3.09
N ALA A 99 3.53 8.75 1.99
CA ALA A 99 3.92 9.59 0.86
C ALA A 99 3.04 9.23 -0.32
N VAL A 100 2.44 10.25 -0.93
CA VAL A 100 1.52 10.11 -2.06
C VAL A 100 1.95 11.08 -3.14
N ASP A 101 1.92 10.69 -4.41
CA ASP A 101 2.15 11.64 -5.50
C ASP A 101 0.89 12.46 -5.83
N HIS A 102 1.01 13.40 -6.77
CA HIS A 102 -0.12 14.20 -7.21
C HIS A 102 -1.21 13.37 -7.90
N GLU A 103 -0.83 12.25 -8.53
CA GLU A 103 -1.71 11.22 -9.12
C GLU A 103 -2.35 10.31 -8.06
N GLY A 104 -2.10 10.53 -6.76
CA GLY A 104 -2.77 9.80 -5.68
C GLY A 104 -2.23 8.40 -5.44
N GLU A 105 -1.12 8.06 -6.07
CA GLU A 105 -0.41 6.82 -5.85
C GLU A 105 0.37 6.88 -4.56
N VAL A 106 0.29 5.79 -3.80
CA VAL A 106 0.98 5.71 -2.53
C VAL A 106 2.40 5.22 -2.78
N LEU A 107 3.37 6.10 -2.65
CA LEU A 107 4.78 5.85 -2.91
C LEU A 107 5.40 5.00 -1.79
N GLU A 108 5.18 5.41 -0.53
CA GLU A 108 5.77 4.79 0.65
C GLU A 108 4.84 4.89 1.86
N SER A 109 4.87 3.85 2.69
CA SER A 109 4.11 3.75 3.94
C SER A 109 5.03 3.25 5.05
N PHE A 110 5.17 4.01 6.13
CA PHE A 110 6.10 3.69 7.21
C PHE A 110 5.48 3.86 8.60
N VAL A 111 5.65 2.88 9.48
CA VAL A 111 5.08 2.89 10.82
C VAL A 111 6.15 3.16 11.86
N THR A 112 5.91 4.11 12.76
CA THR A 112 6.82 4.46 13.86
C THR A 112 6.11 4.54 15.22
N LYS A 113 6.92 4.50 16.28
CA LYS A 113 6.45 4.72 17.66
C LYS A 113 6.25 6.21 17.96
N THR A 114 7.13 7.04 17.43
CA THR A 114 7.19 8.49 17.69
C THR A 114 7.03 9.29 16.39
N ARG A 115 6.65 10.56 16.54
CA ARG A 115 6.52 11.54 15.45
C ARG A 115 7.69 12.54 15.43
N ASP A 116 8.89 12.07 15.76
CA ASP A 116 10.08 12.92 15.90
C ASP A 116 10.79 13.18 14.55
N LYS A 117 11.79 14.06 14.56
CA LYS A 117 12.64 14.37 13.41
C LYS A 117 13.31 13.11 12.84
N LYS A 118 13.74 12.17 13.69
CA LYS A 118 14.45 10.95 13.28
C LYS A 118 13.53 10.02 12.50
N ALA A 119 12.28 9.90 12.92
CA ALA A 119 11.22 9.16 12.23
C ALA A 119 10.92 9.78 10.85
N ALA A 120 10.69 11.10 10.80
CA ALA A 120 10.44 11.83 9.57
C ALA A 120 11.61 11.68 8.57
N LEU A 121 12.85 11.83 9.04
CA LEU A 121 14.05 11.68 8.22
C LEU A 121 14.22 10.26 7.69
N LYS A 122 13.99 9.24 8.52
CA LYS A 122 14.04 7.83 8.07
C LYS A 122 12.98 7.54 7.00
N PHE A 123 11.78 8.08 7.18
CA PHE A 123 10.68 7.97 6.22
C PHE A 123 11.04 8.64 4.88
N LEU A 124 11.48 9.90 4.90
CA LEU A 124 11.89 10.65 3.71
C LEU A 124 13.05 9.97 2.97
N LYS A 125 14.12 9.58 3.66
CA LYS A 125 15.25 8.85 3.07
C LYS A 125 14.82 7.50 2.47
N LYS A 126 13.80 6.84 3.04
CA LYS A 126 13.26 5.60 2.48
C LYS A 126 12.49 5.88 1.18
N ALA A 127 11.60 6.87 1.18
CA ALA A 127 10.82 7.24 0.01
C ALA A 127 11.70 7.71 -1.16
N MET A 128 12.67 8.60 -0.88
CA MET A 128 13.59 9.16 -1.89
C MET A 128 14.49 8.09 -2.52
N ARG A 129 14.94 7.08 -1.75
CA ARG A 129 15.73 5.97 -2.30
C ARG A 129 14.95 5.12 -3.30
N LYS A 130 13.63 5.05 -3.17
CA LYS A 130 12.77 4.17 -3.99
C LYS A 130 12.17 4.90 -5.19
N HIS A 131 11.82 6.17 -5.05
CA HIS A 131 11.06 6.94 -6.05
C HIS A 131 11.78 8.21 -6.55
N CYS A 132 13.07 8.37 -6.23
CA CYS A 132 13.86 9.60 -6.44
C CYS A 132 13.33 10.80 -5.62
N CYS A 133 14.02 11.95 -5.66
CA CYS A 133 13.58 13.14 -4.94
C CYS A 133 12.48 13.88 -5.70
N ALA A 134 11.44 14.34 -4.98
CA ALA A 134 10.42 15.22 -5.54
C ALA A 134 10.96 16.66 -5.77
N GLU A 135 10.30 17.37 -6.68
CA GLU A 135 10.51 18.81 -6.85
C GLU A 135 9.81 19.63 -5.76
N VAL A 136 8.62 19.20 -5.33
CA VAL A 136 7.83 19.84 -4.26
C VAL A 136 7.39 18.81 -3.21
N PHE A 137 7.56 19.14 -1.94
CA PHE A 137 7.03 18.40 -0.79
C PHE A 137 5.91 19.18 -0.13
N VAL A 138 4.68 18.72 -0.31
CA VAL A 138 3.51 19.23 0.40
C VAL A 138 3.38 18.49 1.72
N THR A 139 3.51 19.20 2.84
CA THR A 139 3.36 18.64 4.18
C THR A 139 2.28 19.38 4.94
N ASP A 140 1.85 18.81 6.06
CA ASP A 140 1.18 19.57 7.10
C ASP A 140 2.17 20.53 7.82
N LEU A 141 1.69 21.22 8.85
CA LEU A 141 2.49 22.14 9.67
C LEU A 141 3.34 21.42 10.74
N LEU A 142 3.56 20.10 10.62
CA LEU A 142 4.36 19.36 11.56
C LEU A 142 5.84 19.77 11.50
N ARG A 143 6.35 20.26 12.64
CA ARG A 143 7.75 20.72 12.78
C ARG A 143 8.79 19.66 12.40
N SER A 144 8.47 18.38 12.60
CA SER A 144 9.37 17.25 12.30
C SER A 144 9.70 17.14 10.81
N TYR A 145 8.76 17.46 9.90
CA TYR A 145 9.05 17.48 8.46
C TYR A 145 10.02 18.59 8.11
N GLY A 146 9.77 19.82 8.57
CA GLY A 146 10.65 20.95 8.29
C GLY A 146 12.08 20.71 8.82
N ALA A 147 12.21 20.14 10.02
CA ALA A 147 13.51 19.78 10.58
C ALA A 147 14.23 18.68 9.76
N ALA A 148 13.49 17.68 9.26
CA ALA A 148 14.07 16.62 8.43
C ALA A 148 14.44 17.10 7.03
N LEU A 149 13.61 17.94 6.38
CA LEU A 149 13.88 18.51 5.06
C LEU A 149 15.06 19.48 5.08
N LYS A 150 15.26 20.23 6.17
CA LYS A 150 16.46 21.04 6.39
C LYS A 150 17.73 20.18 6.41
N GLU A 151 17.71 19.05 7.11
CA GLU A 151 18.85 18.13 7.16
C GLU A 151 19.12 17.45 5.82
N ILE A 152 18.09 17.21 5.02
CA ILE A 152 18.23 16.64 3.67
C ILE A 152 18.69 17.70 2.63
N GLY A 153 18.59 19.00 2.96
CA GLY A 153 18.93 20.10 2.05
C GLY A 153 17.81 20.48 1.07
N THR A 154 16.57 20.01 1.31
CA THR A 154 15.41 20.25 0.43
C THR A 154 14.35 21.16 1.05
N ALA A 155 14.68 21.87 2.14
CA ALA A 155 13.73 22.74 2.84
C ALA A 155 13.05 23.80 1.96
N ARG A 156 13.74 24.33 0.94
CA ARG A 156 13.18 25.30 -0.02
C ARG A 156 12.05 24.73 -0.90
N ARG A 157 11.94 23.40 -0.97
CA ARG A 157 10.92 22.68 -1.76
C ARG A 157 9.67 22.35 -0.93
N GLN A 158 9.64 22.75 0.33
CA GLN A 158 8.51 22.49 1.21
C GLN A 158 7.41 23.52 0.94
N GLU A 159 6.22 23.04 0.62
CA GLU A 159 5.00 23.83 0.55
C GLU A 159 4.06 23.41 1.69
N SER A 160 3.51 24.39 2.39
CA SER A 160 2.48 24.17 3.40
C SER A 160 1.36 25.17 3.16
N GLY A 161 0.13 24.71 3.06
CA GLY A 161 -1.02 25.56 2.80
C GLY A 161 -2.33 24.84 3.11
N ARG A 162 -3.35 25.62 3.46
CA ARG A 162 -4.69 25.10 3.71
C ARG A 162 -5.18 24.37 2.45
N TRP A 163 -5.70 23.15 2.62
CA TRP A 163 -6.21 22.27 1.54
C TRP A 163 -5.17 21.60 0.63
N LEU A 164 -3.88 21.95 0.71
CA LEU A 164 -2.85 21.34 -0.14
C LEU A 164 -2.57 19.88 0.23
N ASN A 165 -2.79 19.47 1.49
CA ASN A 165 -2.57 18.10 1.95
C ASN A 165 -3.75 17.14 1.63
N ASN A 166 -4.87 17.65 1.08
CA ASN A 166 -6.11 16.87 0.87
C ASN A 166 -5.86 15.55 0.12
N ARG A 167 -4.86 15.51 -0.77
CA ARG A 167 -4.47 14.29 -1.50
C ARG A 167 -3.94 13.21 -0.57
N ALA A 168 -3.06 13.57 0.38
CA ALA A 168 -2.56 12.64 1.37
C ALA A 168 -3.65 12.22 2.36
N GLU A 169 -4.50 13.15 2.81
CA GLU A 169 -5.64 12.82 3.69
C GLU A 169 -6.62 11.84 3.04
N ASN A 170 -6.99 12.08 1.78
CA ASN A 170 -7.87 11.17 1.03
C ASN A 170 -7.25 9.79 0.85
N SER A 171 -5.92 9.71 0.71
CA SER A 171 -5.21 8.44 0.64
C SER A 171 -5.40 7.59 1.89
N HIS A 172 -5.65 8.20 3.06
CA HIS A 172 -5.87 7.49 4.32
C HIS A 172 -7.21 6.75 4.35
N LEU A 173 -8.22 7.19 3.58
CA LEU A 173 -9.58 6.64 3.66
C LEU A 173 -9.68 5.15 3.32
N PRO A 174 -9.12 4.64 2.20
CA PRO A 174 -9.14 3.21 1.89
C PRO A 174 -8.45 2.38 2.98
N PHE A 175 -7.32 2.86 3.50
CA PHE A 175 -6.58 2.20 4.56
C PHE A 175 -7.36 2.16 5.87
N ARG A 176 -7.99 3.28 6.28
CA ARG A 176 -8.82 3.35 7.49
C ARG A 176 -10.04 2.42 7.42
N ARG A 177 -10.67 2.30 6.24
CA ARG A 177 -11.76 1.32 6.06
C ARG A 177 -11.27 -0.10 6.35
N ARG A 178 -10.08 -0.47 5.85
CA ARG A 178 -9.47 -1.77 6.16
C ARG A 178 -9.12 -1.93 7.63
N GLU A 179 -8.48 -0.93 8.23
CA GLU A 179 -8.09 -0.97 9.65
C GLU A 179 -9.29 -1.19 10.58
N ARG A 180 -10.43 -0.55 10.30
CA ARG A 180 -11.67 -0.68 11.08
C ARG A 180 -12.24 -2.10 11.00
N GLU A 181 -12.39 -2.65 9.79
CA GLU A 181 -12.87 -4.03 9.58
C GLU A 181 -11.96 -5.09 10.22
N MET A 182 -10.67 -4.80 10.32
CA MET A 182 -9.69 -5.72 10.92
C MET A 182 -9.67 -5.66 12.45
N LEU A 183 -10.54 -4.86 13.09
CA LEU A 183 -10.55 -4.62 14.53
C LEU A 183 -9.18 -4.20 15.08
N ARG A 184 -8.45 -3.40 14.28
CA ARG A 184 -7.08 -2.91 14.54
C ARG A 184 -6.01 -4.00 14.57
N PHE A 185 -4.75 -3.56 14.43
CA PHE A 185 -3.60 -4.45 14.43
C PHE A 185 -3.08 -4.69 15.84
N ARG A 186 -2.66 -5.93 16.13
CA ARG A 186 -2.06 -6.31 17.42
C ARG A 186 -0.54 -6.12 17.48
N ARG A 187 0.13 -5.97 16.33
CA ARG A 187 1.60 -5.88 16.24
C ARG A 187 2.02 -4.86 15.19
N MET A 188 3.01 -4.03 15.50
CA MET A 188 3.57 -3.04 14.58
C MET A 188 4.12 -3.66 13.30
N ARG A 189 4.82 -4.80 13.39
CA ARG A 189 5.34 -5.51 12.21
C ARG A 189 4.23 -5.94 11.25
N SER A 190 3.09 -6.40 11.79
CA SER A 190 1.93 -6.80 10.98
C SER A 190 1.29 -5.60 10.29
N LEU A 191 1.17 -4.46 11.00
CA LEU A 191 0.69 -3.21 10.42
C LEU A 191 1.60 -2.71 9.30
N GLN A 192 2.91 -2.66 9.54
CA GLN A 192 3.89 -2.21 8.54
C GLN A 192 3.86 -3.09 7.28
N LYS A 193 3.76 -4.41 7.46
CA LYS A 193 3.64 -5.37 6.37
C LYS A 193 2.35 -5.16 5.60
N PHE A 194 1.23 -4.98 6.32
CA PHE A 194 -0.06 -4.73 5.69
C PHE A 194 -0.07 -3.41 4.92
N ALA A 195 0.37 -2.31 5.53
CA ALA A 195 0.40 -0.99 4.91
C ALA A 195 1.24 -0.97 3.62
N ALA A 196 2.38 -1.66 3.60
CA ALA A 196 3.23 -1.78 2.42
C ALA A 196 2.52 -2.53 1.27
N VAL A 197 1.97 -3.72 1.55
CA VAL A 197 1.30 -4.51 0.51
C VAL A 197 -0.01 -3.88 0.08
N HIS A 198 -0.79 -3.35 1.02
CA HIS A 198 -2.03 -2.63 0.73
C HIS A 198 -1.77 -1.43 -0.18
N ALA A 199 -0.70 -0.66 0.04
CA ALA A 199 -0.32 0.43 -0.85
C ALA A 199 -0.05 -0.07 -2.28
N SER A 200 0.76 -1.13 -2.45
CA SER A 200 1.05 -1.70 -3.76
C SER A 200 -0.20 -2.24 -4.47
N VAL A 201 -1.04 -2.98 -3.76
CA VAL A 201 -2.29 -3.54 -4.30
C VAL A 201 -3.29 -2.43 -4.63
N TYR A 202 -3.37 -1.40 -3.78
CA TYR A 202 -4.24 -0.25 -4.01
C TYR A 202 -3.83 0.46 -5.30
N ASN A 203 -2.55 0.82 -5.45
CA ASN A 203 -2.05 1.49 -6.65
C ASN A 203 -2.30 0.65 -7.91
N HIS A 204 -2.12 -0.68 -7.84
CA HIS A 204 -2.35 -1.59 -8.97
C HIS A 204 -3.80 -1.58 -9.48
N PHE A 205 -4.77 -1.48 -8.58
CA PHE A 205 -6.20 -1.54 -8.91
C PHE A 205 -6.90 -0.17 -8.94
N ASN A 206 -6.22 0.90 -8.55
CA ASN A 206 -6.78 2.26 -8.55
C ASN A 206 -6.68 2.87 -9.96
N GLN A 207 -7.74 2.76 -10.73
CA GLN A 207 -7.78 3.17 -12.15
C GLN A 207 -8.68 4.38 -12.39
N GLU A 208 -8.65 5.34 -11.46
CA GLU A 208 -9.28 6.67 -11.53
C GLU A 208 -10.52 6.76 -12.43
N ARG A 209 -11.57 6.01 -12.07
CA ARG A 209 -12.81 5.81 -12.86
C ARG A 209 -13.45 7.11 -13.40
N ARG A 210 -13.20 8.24 -12.76
CA ARG A 210 -13.79 9.55 -13.11
C ARG A 210 -13.10 10.23 -14.29
N LEU A 211 -11.86 9.85 -14.61
CA LEU A 211 -11.04 10.52 -15.64
C LEU A 211 -10.94 9.72 -16.94
N SER A 212 -11.39 8.46 -16.93
CA SER A 212 -11.32 7.55 -18.09
C SER A 212 -12.70 7.30 -18.70
N THR A 213 -12.76 7.17 -20.03
CA THR A 213 -13.94 6.64 -20.72
C THR A 213 -14.29 5.24 -20.22
N ARG A 214 -15.56 4.84 -20.32
CA ARG A 214 -16.05 3.52 -19.87
C ARG A 214 -15.28 2.37 -20.52
N THR A 215 -14.91 2.50 -21.78
CA THR A 215 -14.15 1.49 -22.55
C THR A 215 -12.73 1.34 -21.99
N ASN A 216 -12.01 2.45 -21.83
CA ASN A 216 -10.65 2.43 -21.28
C ASN A 216 -10.65 1.90 -19.85
N PHE A 217 -11.65 2.27 -19.03
CA PHE A 217 -11.80 1.73 -17.69
C PHE A 217 -11.97 0.19 -17.67
N LYS A 218 -12.78 -0.37 -18.58
CA LYS A 218 -12.96 -1.82 -18.69
C LYS A 218 -11.66 -2.52 -19.10
N LEU A 219 -10.96 -1.98 -20.10
CA LEU A 219 -9.69 -2.52 -20.60
C LEU A 219 -8.63 -2.51 -19.50
N ASN A 220 -8.44 -1.36 -18.84
CA ASN A 220 -7.50 -1.23 -17.73
C ASN A 220 -7.84 -2.23 -16.62
N ARG A 221 -9.11 -2.39 -16.27
CA ARG A 221 -9.53 -3.30 -15.19
C ARG A 221 -9.24 -4.75 -15.53
N ALA A 222 -9.45 -5.14 -16.79
CA ALA A 222 -9.12 -6.47 -17.29
C ALA A 222 -7.61 -6.70 -17.29
N ALA A 223 -6.82 -5.73 -17.75
CA ALA A 223 -5.35 -5.79 -17.76
C ALA A 223 -4.79 -5.95 -16.33
N ALA A 224 -5.20 -5.12 -15.38
CA ALA A 224 -4.76 -5.23 -13.99
C ALA A 224 -5.14 -6.58 -13.35
N LEU A 225 -6.31 -7.15 -13.70
CA LEU A 225 -6.70 -8.47 -13.22
C LEU A 225 -5.84 -9.58 -13.85
N ALA A 226 -5.53 -9.48 -15.14
CA ALA A 226 -4.65 -10.42 -15.85
C ALA A 226 -3.23 -10.38 -15.28
N GLU A 227 -2.67 -9.19 -15.05
CA GLU A 227 -1.37 -9.01 -14.39
C GLU A 227 -1.36 -9.63 -13.01
N TRP A 228 -2.41 -9.39 -12.20
CA TRP A 228 -2.54 -9.98 -10.87
C TRP A 228 -2.55 -11.52 -10.92
N ARG A 229 -3.27 -12.10 -11.89
CA ARG A 229 -3.31 -13.55 -12.10
C ARG A 229 -1.96 -14.12 -12.52
N GLY A 230 -1.08 -13.30 -13.11
CA GLY A 230 0.28 -13.68 -13.51
C GLY A 230 1.33 -13.63 -12.39
N PHE A 231 1.04 -13.03 -11.22
CA PHE A 231 2.07 -12.89 -10.17
C PHE A 231 2.49 -14.23 -9.55
N GLY A 232 3.78 -14.39 -9.27
CA GLY A 232 4.37 -15.62 -8.76
C GLY A 232 4.37 -16.80 -9.76
N ALA A 233 4.18 -16.55 -11.06
CA ALA A 233 4.24 -17.57 -12.11
C ALA A 233 5.68 -17.90 -12.58
N ALA A 234 6.70 -17.37 -11.91
CA ALA A 234 8.12 -17.62 -12.21
C ALA A 234 8.60 -19.02 -11.81
#